data_AF-A0A6J4Y3J4-F1
#
_entry.id   AF-A0A6J4Y3J4-F1
#
_cell.length_a   1.000
_cell.length_b   1.000
_cell.length_c   1.000
_cell.angle_alpha   90.00
_cell.angle_beta   90.00
_cell.angle_gamma   90.00
#
_symmetry.space_group_name_H-M   'P 1'
#
loop_
_entity.id
_entity.type
_entity.pdbx_description
1 polymer ?
#
loop_
_entity_poly.entity_id
_entity_poly.type
_entity_poly.pdbx_seq_one_letter_code
_entity_poly.pdbx_strand_id
1 'polypeptide(L)'
;MGIKNGPKKIVLLFLLICLIVTSACQQEDKNSKNLAYLKEFAKAEVAIERMRKKDPPDWNAIKEQYGVCSKLVKEVDEKNRTHYHAAITEAIEKCADNQRVNVNQQTLAKGLQHIAVMRIRDSIRSMANADLKTRKSIADDIAALFEGIRPTFIRRDTDYFKGDKPLETEADLALAALKAGTDADYITAATRLERIVNRTYALCVLFEMQSIEKLRETNISKCDVKLAEAVIFYRIIAPRIKKTDRNAHQTITATLNAEYSAVNTGLLLNALNRGLSTEITS
;
A
#
# COMPACT_ATOMS: atom_id res chain seq x y z
N MET A 1 -39.26 37.34 53.72
CA MET A 1 -38.05 36.74 53.11
C MET A 1 -38.42 35.36 52.59
N GLY A 2 -38.38 35.13 51.27
CA GLY A 2 -38.70 33.82 50.70
C GLY A 2 -38.37 33.77 49.21
N ILE A 3 -37.16 33.32 48.88
CA ILE A 3 -36.72 33.10 47.50
C ILE A 3 -36.90 31.60 47.19
N LYS A 4 -37.80 31.30 46.25
CA LYS A 4 -38.08 29.95 45.74
C LYS A 4 -36.95 29.48 44.82
N ASN A 5 -36.25 28.40 45.19
CA ASN A 5 -35.29 27.70 44.35
C ASN A 5 -36.02 26.75 43.38
N GLY A 6 -36.16 27.18 42.12
CA GLY A 6 -36.71 26.38 41.02
C GLY A 6 -35.67 25.49 40.31
N PRO A 7 -36.13 24.51 39.50
CA PRO A 7 -35.37 23.34 39.05
C PRO A 7 -34.40 23.66 37.90
N LYS A 8 -33.31 24.39 38.18
CA LYS A 8 -32.29 24.72 37.17
C LYS A 8 -31.29 23.59 36.86
N LYS A 9 -31.25 22.53 37.69
CA LYS A 9 -30.28 21.43 37.54
C LYS A 9 -30.68 20.34 36.53
N ILE A 10 -31.97 20.18 36.23
CA ILE A 10 -32.45 19.09 35.33
C ILE A 10 -32.30 19.48 33.85
N VAL A 11 -32.47 20.77 33.50
CA VAL A 11 -32.34 21.25 32.12
C VAL A 11 -30.88 21.19 31.61
N LEU A 12 -29.91 21.41 32.50
CA LEU A 12 -28.48 21.35 32.14
C LEU A 12 -28.02 19.91 31.86
N LEU A 13 -28.62 18.91 32.53
CA LEU A 13 -28.29 17.50 32.32
C LEU A 13 -28.83 16.97 30.98
N PHE A 14 -30.02 17.40 30.55
CA PHE A 14 -30.59 17.02 29.25
C PHE A 14 -29.85 17.64 28.06
N LEU A 15 -29.37 18.88 28.18
CA LEU A 15 -28.55 19.52 27.14
C LEU A 15 -27.18 18.85 26.96
N LEU A 16 -26.58 18.35 28.05
CA LEU A 16 -25.30 17.63 27.99
C LEU A 16 -25.45 16.24 27.32
N ILE A 17 -26.56 15.54 27.59
CA ILE A 17 -26.86 14.23 26.97
C ILE A 17 -27.11 14.38 25.46
N CYS A 18 -27.83 15.42 25.02
CA CYS A 18 -28.03 15.68 23.59
C CYS A 18 -26.73 16.01 22.83
N LEU A 19 -25.74 16.66 23.48
CA LEU A 19 -24.45 16.97 22.85
C LEU A 19 -23.55 15.73 22.68
N ILE A 20 -23.65 14.77 23.60
CA ILE A 20 -22.86 13.52 23.55
C ILE A 20 -23.43 12.55 22.51
N VAL A 21 -24.75 12.50 22.35
CA VAL A 21 -25.41 11.60 21.38
C VAL A 21 -25.18 12.03 19.92
N THR A 22 -25.14 13.33 19.62
CA THR A 22 -24.89 13.81 18.25
C THR A 22 -23.45 13.56 17.78
N SER A 23 -22.47 13.68 18.68
CA SER A 23 -21.05 13.43 18.36
C SER A 23 -20.78 11.95 18.06
N ALA A 24 -21.40 11.03 18.82
CA ALA A 24 -21.24 9.59 18.60
C ALA A 24 -21.83 9.12 17.25
N CYS A 25 -23.01 9.61 16.88
CA CYS A 25 -23.64 9.29 15.59
C CYS A 25 -22.86 9.84 14.38
N GLN A 26 -22.29 11.05 14.48
CA GLN A 26 -21.49 11.62 13.39
C GLN A 26 -20.18 10.87 13.15
N GLN A 27 -19.59 10.28 14.19
CA GLN A 27 -18.34 9.52 14.07
C GLN A 27 -18.55 8.14 13.45
N GLU A 28 -19.68 7.48 13.73
CA GLU A 28 -20.01 6.20 13.08
C GLU A 28 -20.33 6.35 11.59
N ASP A 29 -21.06 7.39 11.20
CA ASP A 29 -21.37 7.69 9.78
C ASP A 29 -20.11 8.06 8.97
N LYS A 30 -19.15 8.77 9.59
CA LYS A 30 -17.87 9.09 8.95
C LYS A 30 -17.00 7.83 8.72
N ASN A 31 -16.96 6.93 9.70
CA ASN A 31 -16.17 5.71 9.61
C ASN A 31 -16.72 4.73 8.56
N SER A 32 -18.05 4.56 8.47
CA SER A 32 -18.67 3.69 7.47
C SER A 32 -18.44 4.19 6.04
N LYS A 33 -18.52 5.51 5.82
CA LYS A 33 -18.22 6.16 4.53
C LYS A 33 -16.77 5.99 4.12
N ASN A 34 -15.83 6.08 5.06
CA ASN A 34 -14.41 5.88 4.77
C ASN A 34 -14.13 4.43 4.33
N LEU A 35 -14.65 3.44 5.05
CA LEU A 35 -14.47 2.03 4.71
C LEU A 35 -15.02 1.68 3.32
N ALA A 36 -16.23 2.16 3.00
CA ALA A 36 -16.84 1.94 1.68
C ALA A 36 -15.95 2.52 0.57
N TYR A 37 -15.46 3.75 0.75
CA TYR A 37 -14.54 4.39 -0.18
C TYR A 37 -13.25 3.60 -0.40
N LEU A 38 -12.61 3.09 0.66
CA LEU A 38 -11.37 2.32 0.55
C LEU A 38 -11.59 0.96 -0.12
N LYS A 39 -12.75 0.33 0.08
CA LYS A 39 -13.14 -0.89 -0.65
C LYS A 39 -13.30 -0.61 -2.15
N GLU A 40 -13.90 0.51 -2.52
CA GLU A 40 -14.03 0.89 -3.93
C GLU A 40 -12.67 1.20 -4.57
N PHE A 41 -11.76 1.85 -3.83
CA PHE A 41 -10.36 2.00 -4.28
C PHE A 41 -9.70 0.64 -4.57
N ALA A 42 -9.75 -0.31 -3.63
CA ALA A 42 -9.12 -1.61 -3.79
C ALA A 42 -9.71 -2.42 -4.96
N LYS A 43 -11.03 -2.39 -5.14
CA LYS A 43 -11.70 -2.99 -6.30
C LYS A 43 -11.25 -2.34 -7.61
N ALA A 44 -11.21 -1.01 -7.65
CA ALA A 44 -10.80 -0.25 -8.83
C ALA A 44 -9.35 -0.54 -9.22
N GLU A 45 -8.43 -0.62 -8.24
CA GLU A 45 -7.05 -1.02 -8.46
C GLU A 45 -6.94 -2.40 -9.13
N VAL A 46 -7.65 -3.40 -8.58
CA VAL A 46 -7.67 -4.76 -9.15
C VAL A 46 -8.32 -4.78 -10.55
N ALA A 47 -9.37 -3.99 -10.77
CA ALA A 47 -10.02 -3.88 -12.06
C ALA A 47 -9.05 -3.29 -13.12
N ILE A 48 -8.35 -2.19 -12.80
CA ILE A 48 -7.33 -1.59 -13.67
C ILE A 48 -6.24 -2.60 -14.03
N GLU A 49 -5.75 -3.36 -13.05
CA GLU A 49 -4.74 -4.41 -13.27
C GLU A 49 -5.20 -5.48 -14.28
N ARG A 50 -6.49 -5.82 -14.27
CA ARG A 50 -7.08 -6.76 -15.25
C ARG A 50 -7.29 -6.10 -16.61
N MET A 51 -7.79 -4.86 -16.64
CA MET A 51 -8.09 -4.13 -17.86
C MET A 51 -6.84 -3.86 -18.70
N ARG A 52 -5.73 -3.45 -18.06
CA ARG A 52 -4.46 -3.18 -18.77
C ARG A 52 -3.81 -4.40 -19.42
N LYS A 53 -4.24 -5.62 -19.02
CA LYS A 53 -3.74 -6.90 -19.56
C LYS A 53 -4.55 -7.41 -20.75
N LYS A 54 -5.66 -6.74 -21.11
CA LYS A 54 -6.41 -7.04 -22.34
C LYS A 54 -5.61 -6.61 -23.57
N ASP A 55 -5.92 -7.17 -24.73
CA ASP A 55 -5.24 -6.86 -25.99
C ASP A 55 -6.27 -6.52 -27.10
N PRO A 56 -6.36 -5.25 -27.55
CA PRO A 56 -5.71 -4.07 -26.96
C PRO A 56 -6.38 -3.64 -25.64
N PRO A 57 -5.66 -2.95 -24.73
CA PRO A 57 -6.27 -2.30 -23.57
C PRO A 57 -7.20 -1.15 -23.96
N ASP A 58 -8.32 -1.00 -23.25
CA ASP A 58 -9.20 0.17 -23.35
C ASP A 58 -8.74 1.26 -22.38
N TRP A 59 -7.95 2.22 -22.90
CA TRP A 59 -7.38 3.29 -22.08
C TRP A 59 -8.41 4.31 -21.59
N ASN A 60 -9.53 4.49 -22.29
CA ASN A 60 -10.62 5.37 -21.84
C ASN A 60 -11.32 4.75 -20.63
N ALA A 61 -11.67 3.46 -20.71
CA ALA A 61 -12.26 2.76 -19.57
C ALA A 61 -11.28 2.68 -18.38
N ILE A 62 -9.97 2.52 -18.62
CA ILE A 62 -8.95 2.59 -17.58
C ILE A 62 -8.90 3.98 -16.93
N LYS A 63 -8.99 5.05 -17.73
CA LYS A 63 -9.02 6.44 -17.22
C LYS A 63 -10.24 6.70 -16.34
N GLU A 64 -11.41 6.24 -16.76
CA GLU A 64 -12.63 6.32 -15.95
C GLU A 64 -12.49 5.55 -14.63
N GLN A 65 -11.98 4.31 -14.69
CA GLN A 65 -11.75 3.51 -13.49
C GLN A 65 -10.72 4.16 -12.55
N TYR A 66 -9.68 4.78 -13.10
CA TYR A 66 -8.71 5.56 -12.33
C TYR A 66 -9.36 6.77 -11.65
N GLY A 67 -10.43 7.35 -12.21
CA GLY A 67 -11.23 8.39 -11.58
C GLY A 67 -11.66 8.00 -10.15
N VAL A 68 -12.03 6.74 -9.92
CA VAL A 68 -12.36 6.18 -8.60
C VAL A 68 -11.16 6.21 -7.65
N CYS A 69 -9.98 5.85 -8.15
CA CYS A 69 -8.74 5.83 -7.37
C CYS A 69 -8.18 7.24 -7.09
N SER A 70 -8.42 8.19 -7.99
CA SER A 70 -7.73 9.49 -8.05
C SER A 70 -7.84 10.29 -6.75
N LYS A 71 -8.96 10.16 -6.03
CA LYS A 71 -9.16 10.85 -4.76
C LYS A 71 -8.11 10.42 -3.72
N LEU A 72 -7.88 9.11 -3.55
CA LEU A 72 -6.93 8.62 -2.54
C LEU A 72 -5.49 8.97 -2.93
N VAL A 73 -5.21 8.91 -4.23
CA VAL A 73 -3.90 9.28 -4.78
C VAL A 73 -3.59 10.75 -4.46
N LYS A 74 -4.55 11.66 -4.68
CA LYS A 74 -4.40 13.09 -4.36
C LYS A 74 -4.23 13.34 -2.85
N GLU A 75 -5.01 12.66 -2.01
CA GLU A 75 -4.88 12.74 -0.54
C GLU A 75 -3.48 12.31 -0.08
N VAL A 76 -2.95 11.23 -0.65
CA VAL A 76 -1.60 10.73 -0.33
C VAL A 76 -0.52 11.67 -0.88
N ASP A 77 -0.70 12.20 -2.09
CA ASP A 77 0.21 13.19 -2.71
C ASP A 77 0.33 14.45 -1.86
N GLU A 78 -0.79 15.04 -1.44
CA GLU A 78 -0.81 16.23 -0.60
C GLU A 78 -0.08 15.97 0.73
N LYS A 79 -0.42 14.86 1.39
CA LYS A 79 0.15 14.52 2.71
C LYS A 79 1.65 14.23 2.65
N ASN A 80 2.10 13.51 1.63
CA ASN A 80 3.47 13.01 1.54
C ASN A 80 4.35 13.81 0.58
N ARG A 81 3.82 14.87 -0.04
CA ARG A 81 4.48 15.68 -1.06
C ARG A 81 5.00 14.83 -2.22
N THR A 82 4.15 13.91 -2.68
CA THR A 82 4.42 13.07 -3.87
C THR A 82 3.65 13.61 -5.08
N HIS A 83 3.90 13.01 -6.26
CA HIS A 83 3.30 13.42 -7.53
C HIS A 83 2.71 12.23 -8.29
N TYR A 84 2.16 11.25 -7.58
CA TYR A 84 1.60 10.05 -8.18
C TYR A 84 0.39 10.35 -9.06
N HIS A 85 -0.46 11.31 -8.70
CA HIS A 85 -1.62 11.65 -9.50
C HIS A 85 -1.23 12.14 -10.89
N ALA A 86 -0.29 13.08 -10.95
CA ALA A 86 0.24 13.60 -12.20
C ALA A 86 0.92 12.48 -13.01
N ALA A 87 1.84 11.72 -12.38
CA ALA A 87 2.56 10.64 -13.04
C ALA A 87 1.66 9.52 -13.58
N ILE A 88 0.59 9.16 -12.86
CA ILE A 88 -0.36 8.14 -13.31
C ILE A 88 -1.23 8.67 -14.45
N THR A 89 -1.72 9.90 -14.36
CA THR A 89 -2.54 10.51 -15.43
C THR A 89 -1.75 10.62 -16.72
N GLU A 90 -0.51 11.12 -16.64
CA GLU A 90 0.41 11.19 -17.77
C GLU A 90 0.72 9.80 -18.35
N ALA A 91 0.90 8.79 -17.50
CA ALA A 91 1.15 7.43 -17.96
C ALA A 91 -0.06 6.84 -18.72
N ILE A 92 -1.29 7.12 -18.29
CA ILE A 92 -2.52 6.71 -18.99
C ILE A 92 -2.58 7.38 -20.37
N GLU A 93 -2.31 8.68 -20.45
CA GLU A 93 -2.31 9.43 -21.71
C GLU A 93 -1.24 8.93 -22.68
N LYS A 94 0.00 8.74 -22.21
CA LYS A 94 1.08 8.14 -22.99
C LYS A 94 0.72 6.74 -23.51
N CYS A 95 0.04 5.94 -22.69
CA CYS A 95 -0.44 4.63 -23.13
C CYS A 95 -1.51 4.73 -24.23
N ALA A 96 -2.46 5.67 -24.11
CA ALA A 96 -3.47 5.93 -25.14
C ALA A 96 -2.85 6.40 -26.47
N ASP A 97 -1.73 7.13 -26.39
CA ASP A 97 -0.95 7.59 -27.55
C ASP A 97 0.05 6.53 -28.08
N ASN A 98 -0.05 5.28 -27.63
CA ASN A 98 0.86 4.17 -27.96
C ASN A 98 2.34 4.42 -27.62
N GLN A 99 2.64 5.34 -26.71
CA GLN A 99 4.00 5.65 -26.30
C GLN A 99 4.45 4.72 -25.18
N ARG A 100 5.45 3.87 -25.45
CA ARG A 100 6.08 2.93 -24.48
C ARG A 100 5.04 2.25 -23.56
N VAL A 101 3.95 1.76 -24.14
CA VAL A 101 2.76 1.27 -23.42
C VAL A 101 3.14 0.32 -22.29
N ASN A 102 4.05 -0.62 -22.56
CA ASN A 102 4.48 -1.62 -21.58
C ASN A 102 5.20 -1.07 -20.35
N VAL A 103 5.88 0.08 -20.48
CA VAL A 103 6.55 0.76 -19.38
C VAL A 103 5.56 1.65 -18.62
N ASN A 104 4.81 2.48 -19.35
CA ASN A 104 3.88 3.43 -18.75
C ASN A 104 2.76 2.74 -17.97
N GLN A 105 2.26 1.58 -18.42
CA GLN A 105 1.27 0.82 -17.66
C GLN A 105 1.76 0.37 -16.26
N GLN A 106 3.08 0.28 -16.05
CA GLN A 106 3.65 -0.08 -14.75
C GLN A 106 3.63 1.11 -13.79
N THR A 107 3.83 2.33 -14.28
CA THR A 107 3.65 3.56 -13.49
C THR A 107 2.24 3.64 -12.92
N LEU A 108 1.22 3.32 -13.73
CA LEU A 108 -0.17 3.21 -13.28
C LEU A 108 -0.33 2.11 -12.23
N ALA A 109 -0.07 0.85 -12.58
CA ALA A 109 -0.41 -0.28 -11.73
C ALA A 109 0.40 -0.32 -10.42
N LYS A 110 1.72 -0.12 -10.50
CA LYS A 110 2.59 -0.18 -9.32
C LYS A 110 2.53 1.13 -8.52
N GLY A 111 2.20 2.24 -9.16
CA GLY A 111 1.91 3.50 -8.49
C GLY A 111 0.73 3.36 -7.53
N LEU A 112 -0.38 2.78 -7.99
CA LEU A 112 -1.55 2.49 -7.15
C LEU A 112 -1.21 1.58 -5.96
N GLN A 113 -0.43 0.52 -6.18
CA GLN A 113 0.04 -0.34 -5.08
C GLN A 113 0.86 0.43 -4.03
N HIS A 114 1.72 1.36 -4.47
CA HIS A 114 2.47 2.19 -3.51
C HIS A 114 1.54 3.11 -2.73
N ILE A 115 0.54 3.72 -3.37
CA ILE A 115 -0.49 4.53 -2.69
C ILE A 115 -1.21 3.71 -1.62
N ALA A 116 -1.63 2.48 -1.93
CA ALA A 116 -2.26 1.57 -0.98
C ALA A 116 -1.35 1.30 0.23
N VAL A 117 -0.07 0.99 0.01
CA VAL A 117 0.90 0.72 1.09
C VAL A 117 1.19 1.97 1.92
N MET A 118 1.32 3.14 1.30
CA MET A 118 1.48 4.41 2.03
C MET A 118 0.28 4.67 2.94
N ARG A 119 -0.93 4.46 2.43
CA ARG A 119 -2.16 4.62 3.21
C ARG A 119 -2.25 3.60 4.35
N ILE A 120 -1.89 2.34 4.13
CA ILE A 120 -1.82 1.30 5.17
C ILE A 120 -0.87 1.72 6.30
N ARG A 121 0.34 2.19 5.98
CA ARG A 121 1.31 2.64 6.99
C ARG A 121 0.83 3.85 7.76
N ASP A 122 0.17 4.79 7.09
CA ASP A 122 -0.43 5.95 7.73
C ASP A 122 -1.57 5.55 8.68
N SER A 123 -2.40 4.59 8.27
CA SER A 123 -3.43 4.00 9.11
C SER A 123 -2.82 3.32 10.33
N ILE A 124 -1.80 2.48 10.15
CA ILE A 124 -1.05 1.87 11.27
C ILE A 124 -0.58 2.95 12.25
N ARG A 125 0.11 4.01 11.80
CA ARG A 125 0.60 5.08 12.68
C ARG A 125 -0.53 5.77 13.45
N SER A 126 -1.68 5.98 12.83
CA SER A 126 -2.83 6.62 13.49
C SER A 126 -3.44 5.77 14.62
N MET A 127 -3.22 4.45 14.62
CA MET A 127 -3.72 3.57 15.68
C MET A 127 -2.98 3.73 17.02
N ALA A 128 -1.73 4.20 17.02
CA ALA A 128 -0.88 4.25 18.22
C ALA A 128 -1.54 5.00 19.41
N ASN A 129 -2.28 6.08 19.11
CA ASN A 129 -2.94 6.92 20.12
C ASN A 129 -4.47 6.84 20.09
N ALA A 130 -5.03 5.89 19.33
CA ALA A 130 -6.47 5.74 19.16
C ALA A 130 -7.07 4.84 20.25
N ASP A 131 -8.33 5.10 20.61
CA ASP A 131 -9.10 4.17 21.45
C ASP A 131 -9.42 2.86 20.72
N LEU A 132 -9.87 1.84 21.47
CA LEU A 132 -10.14 0.51 20.92
C LEU A 132 -11.19 0.51 19.79
N LYS A 133 -12.25 1.33 19.90
CA LYS A 133 -13.30 1.41 18.88
C LYS A 133 -12.74 1.97 17.57
N THR A 134 -11.96 3.04 17.68
CA THR A 134 -11.30 3.72 16.58
C THR A 134 -10.25 2.82 15.93
N ARG A 135 -9.45 2.09 16.71
CA ARG A 135 -8.50 1.10 16.19
C ARG A 135 -9.18 0.00 15.38
N LYS A 136 -10.31 -0.54 15.85
CA LYS A 136 -11.08 -1.54 15.09
C LYS A 136 -11.52 -1.00 13.73
N SER A 137 -12.01 0.24 13.68
CA SER A 137 -12.34 0.90 12.42
C SER A 137 -11.13 1.07 11.50
N ILE A 138 -9.98 1.47 12.05
CA ILE A 138 -8.74 1.63 11.26
C ILE A 138 -8.24 0.25 10.76
N ALA A 139 -8.41 -0.81 11.55
CA ALA A 139 -8.06 -2.17 11.12
C ALA A 139 -8.93 -2.62 9.93
N ASP A 140 -10.22 -2.28 9.92
CA ASP A 140 -11.09 -2.53 8.77
C ASP A 140 -10.65 -1.74 7.52
N ASP A 141 -10.23 -0.48 7.69
CA ASP A 141 -9.67 0.33 6.60
C ASP A 141 -8.38 -0.29 6.02
N ILE A 142 -7.49 -0.77 6.89
CA ILE A 142 -6.23 -1.45 6.49
C ILE A 142 -6.55 -2.74 5.73
N ALA A 143 -7.48 -3.55 6.23
CA ALA A 143 -7.90 -4.78 5.56
C ALA A 143 -8.51 -4.50 4.19
N ALA A 144 -9.34 -3.46 4.05
CA ALA A 144 -9.91 -3.06 2.77
C ALA A 144 -8.82 -2.67 1.75
N LEU A 145 -7.83 -1.88 2.16
CA LEU A 145 -6.70 -1.52 1.31
C LEU A 145 -5.82 -2.72 0.95
N PHE A 146 -5.65 -3.65 1.89
CA PHE A 146 -4.86 -4.85 1.66
C PHE A 146 -5.40 -5.69 0.50
N GLU A 147 -6.72 -5.75 0.30
CA GLU A 147 -7.33 -6.46 -0.84
C GLU A 147 -6.85 -5.96 -2.21
N GLY A 148 -6.49 -4.67 -2.33
CA GLY A 148 -5.92 -4.11 -3.56
C GLY A 148 -4.55 -4.69 -3.89
N ILE A 149 -3.74 -4.95 -2.85
CA ILE A 149 -2.36 -5.46 -2.98
C ILE A 149 -2.23 -6.97 -2.74
N ARG A 150 -3.26 -7.65 -2.22
CA ARG A 150 -3.30 -9.10 -1.98
C ARG A 150 -2.85 -9.93 -3.18
N PRO A 151 -3.23 -9.61 -4.45
CA PRO A 151 -2.72 -10.35 -5.60
C PRO A 151 -1.20 -10.35 -5.74
N THR A 152 -0.50 -9.34 -5.21
CA THR A 152 0.96 -9.31 -5.18
C THR A 152 1.53 -10.32 -4.20
N PHE A 153 0.90 -10.53 -3.04
CA PHE A 153 1.29 -11.54 -2.06
C PHE A 153 1.12 -12.95 -2.65
N ILE A 154 -0.05 -13.25 -3.21
CA ILE A 154 -0.35 -14.54 -3.84
C ILE A 154 0.65 -14.90 -4.93
N ARG A 155 1.03 -13.93 -5.77
CA ARG A 155 2.06 -14.15 -6.80
C ARG A 155 3.39 -14.51 -6.16
N ARG A 156 3.87 -13.71 -5.19
CA ARG A 156 5.16 -13.97 -4.54
C ARG A 156 5.20 -15.28 -3.76
N ASP A 157 4.08 -15.68 -3.16
CA ASP A 157 3.89 -17.02 -2.57
C ASP A 157 4.14 -18.12 -3.61
N THR A 158 3.50 -18.00 -4.77
CA THR A 158 3.65 -18.95 -5.89
C THR A 158 5.11 -19.00 -6.40
N ASP A 159 5.74 -17.84 -6.56
CA ASP A 159 7.04 -17.71 -7.20
C ASP A 159 8.22 -18.16 -6.32
N TYR A 160 8.12 -18.03 -5.00
CA TYR A 160 9.23 -18.31 -4.07
C TYR A 160 8.97 -19.46 -3.10
N PHE A 161 7.72 -19.85 -2.86
CA PHE A 161 7.35 -20.79 -1.80
C PHE A 161 6.61 -22.03 -2.33
N LYS A 162 6.75 -22.35 -3.62
CA LYS A 162 6.28 -23.61 -4.24
C LYS A 162 4.81 -23.96 -3.96
N GLY A 163 3.96 -22.95 -3.77
CA GLY A 163 2.53 -23.11 -3.50
C GLY A 163 2.13 -23.04 -2.02
N ASP A 164 3.10 -23.05 -1.09
CA ASP A 164 2.84 -22.60 0.28
C ASP A 164 2.49 -21.11 0.27
N LYS A 165 1.74 -20.66 1.28
CA LYS A 165 1.21 -19.30 1.37
C LYS A 165 1.71 -18.51 2.59
N PRO A 166 3.02 -18.49 2.89
CA PRO A 166 3.52 -17.84 4.10
C PRO A 166 3.22 -16.33 4.07
N LEU A 167 3.31 -15.66 2.93
CA LEU A 167 3.10 -14.21 2.86
C LEU A 167 1.64 -13.84 3.07
N GLU A 168 0.72 -14.49 2.34
CA GLU A 168 -0.72 -14.27 2.50
C GLU A 168 -1.18 -14.64 3.92
N THR A 169 -0.79 -15.82 4.41
CA THR A 169 -1.20 -16.31 5.75
C THR A 169 -0.69 -15.40 6.87
N GLU A 170 0.56 -14.96 6.82
CA GLU A 170 1.09 -14.06 7.83
C GLU A 170 0.42 -12.68 7.82
N ALA A 171 0.07 -12.17 6.63
CA ALA A 171 -0.68 -10.93 6.51
C ALA A 171 -2.09 -11.06 7.09
N ASP A 172 -2.81 -12.14 6.79
CA ASP A 172 -4.15 -12.39 7.32
C ASP A 172 -4.15 -12.54 8.85
N LEU A 173 -3.17 -13.25 9.40
CA LEU A 173 -2.97 -13.35 10.85
C LEU A 173 -2.69 -11.98 11.49
N ALA A 174 -1.87 -11.15 10.86
CA ALA A 174 -1.58 -9.81 11.36
C ALA A 174 -2.82 -8.90 11.30
N LEU A 175 -3.60 -8.96 10.22
CA LEU A 175 -4.85 -8.20 10.07
C LEU A 175 -5.91 -8.63 11.09
N ALA A 176 -6.08 -9.94 11.30
CA ALA A 176 -6.97 -10.47 12.33
C ALA A 176 -6.56 -9.99 13.73
N ALA A 177 -5.26 -10.04 14.03
CA ALA A 177 -4.72 -9.56 15.31
C ALA A 177 -4.88 -8.04 15.48
N LEU A 178 -4.70 -7.24 14.43
CA LEU A 178 -4.95 -5.78 14.48
C LEU A 178 -6.41 -5.47 14.84
N LYS A 179 -7.36 -6.29 14.36
CA LYS A 179 -8.78 -6.11 14.64
C LYS A 179 -9.19 -6.60 16.03
N ALA A 180 -8.54 -7.63 16.54
CA ALA A 180 -8.83 -8.22 17.84
C ALA A 180 -8.07 -7.56 19.01
N GLY A 181 -6.90 -6.98 18.75
CA GLY A 181 -5.87 -6.71 19.75
C GLY A 181 -6.19 -5.63 20.79
N THR A 182 -5.60 -5.82 21.97
CA THR A 182 -5.40 -4.79 23.01
C THR A 182 -4.12 -3.97 22.72
N ASP A 183 -3.71 -3.04 23.59
CA ASP A 183 -2.57 -2.13 23.34
C ASP A 183 -1.26 -2.86 22.94
N ALA A 184 -0.85 -3.89 23.68
CA ALA A 184 0.39 -4.62 23.40
C ALA A 184 0.30 -5.53 22.16
N ASP A 185 -0.88 -6.11 21.94
CA ASP A 185 -1.16 -6.96 20.77
C ASP A 185 -1.13 -6.15 19.48
N TYR A 186 -1.62 -4.90 19.52
CA TYR A 186 -1.61 -3.99 18.38
C TYR A 186 -0.19 -3.72 17.88
N ILE A 187 0.76 -3.34 18.74
CA ILE A 187 2.13 -3.02 18.31
C ILE A 187 2.78 -4.23 17.63
N THR A 188 2.56 -5.42 18.20
CA THR A 188 3.06 -6.69 17.66
C THR A 188 2.43 -6.98 16.30
N ALA A 189 1.11 -6.85 16.18
CA ALA A 189 0.38 -7.10 14.94
C ALA A 189 0.76 -6.09 13.83
N ALA A 190 0.87 -4.81 14.16
CA ALA A 190 1.32 -3.76 13.27
C ALA A 190 2.74 -4.03 12.76
N THR A 191 3.67 -4.38 13.66
CA THR A 191 5.05 -4.72 13.31
C THR A 191 5.10 -5.96 12.41
N ARG A 192 4.27 -6.97 12.68
CA ARG A 192 4.16 -8.16 11.83
C ARG A 192 3.65 -7.79 10.43
N LEU A 193 2.60 -6.98 10.33
CA LEU A 193 2.06 -6.53 9.05
C LEU A 193 3.07 -5.71 8.24
N GLU A 194 3.76 -4.75 8.88
CA GLU A 194 4.79 -3.96 8.19
C GLU A 194 5.95 -4.84 7.70
N ARG A 195 6.38 -5.81 8.51
CA ARG A 195 7.44 -6.76 8.14
C ARG A 195 7.04 -7.60 6.94
N ILE A 196 5.83 -8.18 6.92
CA ILE A 196 5.40 -9.01 5.80
C ILE A 196 5.19 -8.20 4.53
N VAL A 197 4.65 -6.97 4.63
CA VAL A 197 4.58 -6.05 3.49
C VAL A 197 5.97 -5.75 2.93
N ASN A 198 6.94 -5.40 3.78
CA ASN A 198 8.30 -5.11 3.32
C ASN A 198 8.96 -6.33 2.67
N ARG A 199 8.76 -7.53 3.25
CA ARG A 199 9.27 -8.78 2.69
C ARG A 199 8.69 -9.05 1.30
N THR A 200 7.37 -8.95 1.14
CA THR A 200 6.69 -9.17 -0.15
C THR A 200 7.24 -8.22 -1.22
N TYR A 201 7.38 -6.93 -0.91
CA TYR A 201 7.88 -5.97 -1.90
C TYR A 201 9.38 -6.09 -2.17
N ALA A 202 10.19 -6.58 -1.22
CA ALA A 202 11.58 -6.95 -1.49
C ALA A 202 11.67 -8.14 -2.45
N LEU A 203 10.80 -9.15 -2.29
CA LEU A 203 10.70 -10.26 -3.24
C LEU A 203 10.24 -9.79 -4.63
N CYS A 204 9.36 -8.79 -4.72
CA CYS A 204 9.02 -8.17 -6.00
C CYS A 204 10.24 -7.54 -6.66
N VAL A 205 11.02 -6.72 -5.93
CA VAL A 205 12.26 -6.13 -6.45
C VAL A 205 13.22 -7.21 -6.95
N LEU A 206 13.47 -8.24 -6.13
CA LEU A 206 14.36 -9.35 -6.50
C LEU A 206 13.89 -10.07 -7.77
N PHE A 207 12.61 -10.40 -7.86
CA PHE A 207 12.04 -11.13 -8.98
C PHE A 207 12.16 -10.38 -10.31
N GLU A 208 11.88 -9.07 -10.31
CA GLU A 208 12.00 -8.27 -11.52
C GLU A 208 13.47 -8.16 -11.96
N MET A 209 14.41 -8.03 -11.02
CA MET A 209 15.84 -7.97 -11.35
C MET A 209 16.40 -9.32 -11.82
N GLN A 210 15.93 -10.45 -11.26
CA GLN A 210 16.20 -11.79 -11.78
C GLN A 210 15.66 -11.98 -13.19
N SER A 211 14.53 -11.33 -13.53
CA SER A 211 14.03 -11.34 -14.89
C SER A 211 14.94 -10.55 -15.83
N ILE A 212 15.52 -9.42 -15.40
CA ILE A 212 16.51 -8.68 -16.20
C ILE A 212 17.74 -9.53 -16.48
N GLU A 213 18.31 -10.20 -15.47
CA GLU A 213 19.48 -11.07 -15.70
C GLU A 213 19.23 -12.15 -16.76
N LYS A 214 18.02 -12.71 -16.81
CA LYS A 214 17.63 -13.72 -17.81
C LYS A 214 17.39 -13.15 -19.20
N LEU A 215 17.00 -11.88 -19.30
CA LEU A 215 16.52 -11.25 -20.53
C LEU A 215 17.54 -10.29 -21.16
N ARG A 216 18.55 -9.85 -20.41
CA ARG A 216 19.49 -8.79 -20.84
C ARG A 216 20.27 -9.08 -22.11
N GLU A 217 20.34 -10.33 -22.55
CA GLU A 217 21.01 -10.73 -23.79
C GLU A 217 20.03 -10.93 -24.96
N THR A 218 18.73 -11.05 -24.69
CA THR A 218 17.74 -11.52 -25.67
C THR A 218 16.55 -10.58 -25.85
N ASN A 219 16.23 -9.75 -24.87
CA ASN A 219 15.05 -8.90 -24.88
C ASN A 219 15.23 -7.64 -24.02
N ILE A 220 15.93 -6.65 -24.60
CA ILE A 220 16.19 -5.35 -23.95
C ILE A 220 14.90 -4.59 -23.64
N SER A 221 13.91 -4.60 -24.54
CA SER A 221 12.65 -3.88 -24.32
C SER A 221 11.87 -4.45 -23.13
N LYS A 222 11.98 -5.75 -22.86
CA LYS A 222 11.41 -6.35 -21.64
C LYS A 222 12.21 -5.96 -20.40
N CYS A 223 13.53 -5.80 -20.51
CA CYS A 223 14.36 -5.32 -19.39
C CYS A 223 13.92 -3.92 -18.93
N ASP A 224 13.61 -2.99 -19.85
CA ASP A 224 13.07 -1.67 -19.52
C ASP A 224 11.81 -1.75 -18.65
N VAL A 225 10.89 -2.65 -19.02
CA VAL A 225 9.64 -2.87 -18.28
C VAL A 225 9.94 -3.39 -16.88
N LYS A 226 10.83 -4.37 -16.78
CA LYS A 226 11.22 -5.01 -15.51
C LYS A 226 11.94 -4.04 -14.59
N LEU A 227 12.80 -3.19 -15.14
CA LEU A 227 13.47 -2.16 -14.37
C LEU A 227 12.47 -1.13 -13.83
N ALA A 228 11.52 -0.67 -14.66
CA ALA A 228 10.49 0.26 -14.22
C ALA A 228 9.63 -0.32 -13.07
N GLU A 229 9.27 -1.60 -13.13
CA GLU A 229 8.58 -2.30 -12.04
C GLU A 229 9.45 -2.35 -10.77
N ALA A 230 10.71 -2.77 -10.87
CA ALA A 230 11.64 -2.89 -9.75
C ALA A 230 11.87 -1.55 -9.03
N VAL A 231 12.02 -0.46 -9.77
CA VAL A 231 12.21 0.88 -9.21
C VAL A 231 11.01 1.30 -8.38
N ILE A 232 9.78 1.09 -8.86
CA ILE A 232 8.58 1.47 -8.11
C ILE A 232 8.41 0.59 -6.87
N PHE A 233 8.63 -0.72 -6.98
CA PHE A 233 8.59 -1.60 -5.82
C PHE A 233 9.65 -1.25 -4.77
N TYR A 234 10.85 -0.87 -5.20
CA TYR A 234 11.88 -0.45 -4.27
C TYR A 234 11.50 0.83 -3.52
N ARG A 235 10.84 1.79 -4.17
CA ARG A 235 10.34 3.01 -3.48
C ARG A 235 9.43 2.69 -2.30
N ILE A 236 8.67 1.59 -2.36
CA ILE A 236 7.82 1.14 -1.25
C ILE A 236 8.66 0.78 -0.02
N ILE A 237 9.79 0.12 -0.18
CA ILE A 237 10.61 -0.40 0.94
C ILE A 237 11.83 0.47 1.27
N ALA A 238 12.22 1.38 0.37
CA ALA A 238 13.40 2.22 0.48
C ALA A 238 13.47 3.03 1.80
N PRO A 239 12.39 3.64 2.32
CA PRO A 239 12.45 4.35 3.60
C PRO A 239 12.88 3.45 4.77
N ARG A 240 12.40 2.21 4.82
CA ARG A 240 12.77 1.25 5.86
C ARG A 240 14.22 0.80 5.70
N ILE A 241 14.62 0.45 4.48
CA ILE A 241 15.99 0.01 4.20
C ILE A 241 16.98 1.14 4.52
N LYS A 242 16.74 2.36 4.03
CA LYS A 242 17.61 3.52 4.28
C LYS A 242 17.74 3.86 5.77
N LYS A 243 16.68 3.67 6.56
CA LYS A 243 16.70 3.86 8.01
C LYS A 243 17.54 2.79 8.73
N THR A 244 17.52 1.56 8.21
CA THR A 244 18.12 0.39 8.88
C THR A 244 19.58 0.19 8.46
N ASP A 245 19.87 0.25 7.16
CA ASP A 245 21.20 0.10 6.58
C ASP A 245 21.33 1.03 5.36
N ARG A 246 22.05 2.15 5.53
CA ARG A 246 22.30 3.12 4.45
C ARG A 246 23.16 2.54 3.32
N ASN A 247 24.07 1.62 3.64
CA ASN A 247 24.94 0.99 2.63
C ASN A 247 24.12 0.02 1.79
N ALA A 248 23.23 -0.77 2.40
CA ALA A 248 22.26 -1.58 1.64
C ALA A 248 21.40 -0.71 0.71
N HIS A 249 20.89 0.44 1.19
CA HIS A 249 20.14 1.37 0.36
C HIS A 249 20.94 1.87 -0.86
N GLN A 250 22.21 2.21 -0.66
CA GLN A 250 23.11 2.63 -1.73
C GLN A 250 23.38 1.50 -2.72
N THR A 251 23.67 0.29 -2.24
CA THR A 251 23.89 -0.89 -3.09
C THR A 251 22.67 -1.20 -3.96
N ILE A 252 21.46 -1.18 -3.40
CA ILE A 252 20.23 -1.45 -4.16
C ILE A 252 20.01 -0.34 -5.20
N THR A 253 20.17 0.92 -4.81
CA THR A 253 20.02 2.07 -5.73
C THR A 253 21.04 1.99 -6.87
N ALA A 254 22.30 1.67 -6.57
CA ALA A 254 23.35 1.49 -7.58
C ALA A 254 23.00 0.34 -8.53
N THR A 255 22.48 -0.77 -8.01
CA THR A 255 22.07 -1.92 -8.83
C THR A 255 20.89 -1.58 -9.74
N LEU A 256 19.91 -0.80 -9.25
CA LEU A 256 18.76 -0.34 -10.04
C LEU A 256 19.14 0.72 -11.09
N ASN A 257 20.28 1.39 -10.94
CA ASN A 257 20.78 2.37 -11.90
C ASN A 257 21.90 1.82 -12.80
N ALA A 258 22.27 0.55 -12.63
CA ALA A 258 23.34 -0.07 -13.39
C ALA A 258 22.87 -0.45 -14.79
N GLU A 259 23.83 -0.54 -15.71
CA GLU A 259 23.62 -1.18 -17.01
C GLU A 259 23.16 -2.63 -16.84
N TYR A 260 22.33 -3.13 -17.76
CA TYR A 260 21.76 -4.48 -17.63
C TYR A 260 22.82 -5.59 -17.52
N SER A 261 23.95 -5.43 -18.22
CA SER A 261 25.11 -6.34 -18.15
C SER A 261 25.76 -6.38 -16.76
N ALA A 262 25.62 -5.33 -15.96
CA ALA A 262 26.20 -5.20 -14.62
C ALA A 262 25.21 -5.57 -13.49
N VAL A 263 23.96 -5.91 -13.81
CA VAL A 263 22.99 -6.41 -12.82
C VAL A 263 23.52 -7.69 -12.17
N ASN A 264 23.51 -7.71 -10.84
CA ASN A 264 23.90 -8.84 -10.00
C ASN A 264 22.85 -9.06 -8.90
N THR A 265 22.01 -10.08 -9.06
CA THR A 265 20.90 -10.36 -8.15
C THR A 265 21.32 -10.99 -6.83
N GLY A 266 22.49 -11.63 -6.78
CA GLY A 266 23.08 -12.11 -5.53
C GLY A 266 23.48 -10.96 -4.60
N LEU A 267 24.13 -9.93 -5.15
CA LEU A 267 24.46 -8.70 -4.42
C LEU A 267 23.18 -7.98 -3.97
N LEU A 268 22.18 -7.91 -4.84
CA LEU A 268 20.88 -7.32 -4.53
C LEU A 268 20.16 -8.06 -3.40
N LEU A 269 20.07 -9.39 -3.45
CA LEU A 269 19.46 -10.22 -2.40
C LEU A 269 20.14 -9.97 -1.05
N ASN A 270 21.48 -9.97 -1.02
CA ASN A 270 22.24 -9.68 0.19
C ASN A 270 21.92 -8.28 0.73
N ALA A 271 21.85 -7.27 -0.13
CA ALA A 271 21.49 -5.92 0.30
C ALA A 271 20.04 -5.82 0.80
N LEU A 272 19.09 -6.50 0.17
CA LEU A 272 17.69 -6.53 0.62
C LEU A 272 17.56 -7.20 1.99
N ASN A 273 18.21 -8.36 2.20
CA ASN A 273 18.20 -9.07 3.48
C ASN A 273 18.80 -8.22 4.61
N ARG A 274 19.96 -7.58 4.39
CA ARG A 274 20.57 -6.67 5.37
C ARG A 274 19.66 -5.47 5.66
N GLY A 275 19.15 -4.84 4.59
CA GLY A 275 18.30 -3.65 4.67
C GLY A 275 17.00 -3.85 5.43
N LEU A 276 16.44 -5.06 5.38
CA LEU A 276 15.24 -5.42 6.14
C LEU A 276 15.54 -6.17 7.44
N SER A 277 16.80 -6.52 7.70
CA SER A 277 17.24 -7.33 8.84
C SER A 277 16.45 -8.63 8.97
N THR A 278 16.19 -9.29 7.84
CA THR A 278 15.47 -10.56 7.76
C THR A 278 15.85 -11.27 6.46
N GLU A 279 15.84 -12.59 6.46
CA GLU A 279 15.87 -13.35 5.22
C GLU A 279 14.51 -13.22 4.53
N ILE A 280 14.50 -12.84 3.25
CA ILE A 280 13.25 -12.62 2.51
C ILE A 280 12.76 -13.87 1.77
N THR A 281 13.65 -14.82 1.47
CA THR A 281 13.37 -16.04 0.68
C THR A 281 13.15 -17.31 1.51
N SER A 282 13.22 -17.22 2.84
CA SER A 282 13.09 -18.36 3.78
C SER A 282 11.83 -18.23 4.64
#